data_AF-A0A5N5XUT9-F1
#
_entry.id   AF-A0A5N5XUT9-F1
#
_cell.length_a   1.000
_cell.length_b   1.000
_cell.length_c   1.000
_cell.angle_alpha   90.00
_cell.angle_beta   90.00
_cell.angle_gamma   90.00
#
_symmetry.space_group_name_H-M   'P 1'
#
loop_
_entity.id
_entity.type
_entity.pdbx_description
1 polymer ?
#
loop_
_entity_poly.entity_id
_entity_poly.type
_entity_poly.pdbx_seq_one_letter_code
_entity_poly.pdbx_strand_id
1 'polypeptide(L)'
;MEKSLNLANSIFAGFNDKNGLMICGYEWGEESQSKGQEVIIDTTKECTFSNKSLRYGDVAKTWIKYDKRIRTWFSMWGHPLNEEGLGDAFDKMIVQTNWAVESKKSRSAIPFYKQDENVDNFIAHIEELRPKVILFMGSELLTKVLKFYKVRDKFTPIMGNEIEKLQTLRMPDYHGSLAYINKFENCTVVGLPHPSSGRGITNEYIEFCGSELNPIISQFKKDHGIA
;
A
#
# COMPACT_ATOMS: atom_id res chain seq x y z
N MET A 1 5.81 -24.35 -8.12
CA MET A 1 5.62 -23.87 -6.74
C MET A 1 4.95 -22.52 -6.85
N GLU A 2 3.73 -22.37 -6.33
CA GLU A 2 3.14 -21.04 -6.14
C GLU A 2 4.12 -20.19 -5.33
N LYS A 3 4.45 -18.99 -5.80
CA LYS A 3 5.21 -18.04 -4.99
C LYS A 3 4.26 -17.59 -3.88
N SER A 4 4.55 -17.97 -2.64
CA SER A 4 3.82 -17.46 -1.47
C SER A 4 3.99 -15.95 -1.39
N LEU A 5 2.93 -15.18 -1.68
CA LEU A 5 2.98 -13.73 -1.58
C LEU A 5 3.11 -13.28 -0.12
N ASN A 6 3.99 -12.32 0.12
CA ASN A 6 4.16 -11.68 1.43
C ASN A 6 3.00 -10.69 1.71
N LEU A 7 1.88 -11.15 2.26
CA LEU A 7 0.66 -10.36 2.47
C LEU A 7 0.27 -10.27 3.95
N ALA A 8 -0.25 -9.11 4.38
CA ALA A 8 -0.76 -8.91 5.74
C ALA A 8 -2.26 -9.18 5.90
N ASN A 9 -2.99 -9.40 4.80
CA ASN A 9 -4.41 -9.72 4.83
C ASN A 9 -4.78 -10.70 3.71
N SER A 10 -6.02 -11.19 3.73
CA SER A 10 -6.45 -12.27 2.82
C SER A 10 -6.60 -11.81 1.39
N ILE A 11 -6.48 -12.79 0.50
CA ILE A 11 -7.01 -12.71 -0.86
C ILE A 11 -8.47 -13.16 -0.86
N PHE A 12 -9.34 -12.39 -1.49
CA PHE A 12 -10.75 -12.67 -1.69
C PHE A 12 -11.00 -12.82 -3.19
N ALA A 13 -11.49 -14.00 -3.61
CA ALA A 13 -11.75 -14.30 -5.00
C ALA A 13 -12.78 -13.33 -5.61
N GLY A 14 -12.47 -12.75 -6.77
CA GLY A 14 -13.28 -11.73 -7.43
C GLY A 14 -13.18 -10.33 -6.82
N PHE A 15 -12.32 -10.11 -5.83
CA PHE A 15 -12.06 -8.79 -5.23
C PHE A 15 -10.60 -8.36 -5.44
N ASN A 16 -9.69 -8.77 -4.54
CA ASN A 16 -8.29 -8.36 -4.57
C ASN A 16 -7.34 -9.45 -5.10
N ASP A 17 -7.88 -10.57 -5.58
CA ASP A 17 -7.13 -11.64 -6.25
C ASP A 17 -6.57 -11.21 -7.60
N LYS A 18 -7.26 -10.30 -8.30
CA LYS A 18 -6.78 -9.55 -9.46
C LYS A 18 -7.34 -8.13 -9.43
N ASN A 19 -6.63 -7.17 -10.02
CA ASN A 19 -7.15 -5.82 -10.28
C ASN A 19 -7.53 -4.99 -9.03
N GLY A 20 -7.14 -5.43 -7.82
CA GLY A 20 -7.45 -4.72 -6.57
C GLY A 20 -6.64 -3.44 -6.33
N LEU A 21 -6.77 -2.92 -5.11
CA LEU A 21 -5.96 -1.82 -4.57
C LEU A 21 -4.87 -2.40 -3.66
N MET A 22 -3.61 -2.15 -4.00
CA MET A 22 -2.47 -2.62 -3.21
C MET A 22 -1.85 -1.50 -2.39
N ILE A 23 -1.79 -1.68 -1.07
CA ILE A 23 -0.99 -0.85 -0.16
C ILE A 23 0.38 -1.50 -0.01
N CYS A 24 1.45 -0.80 -0.33
CA CYS A 24 2.80 -1.33 -0.27
C CYS A 24 3.72 -0.39 0.53
N GLY A 25 4.15 -0.83 1.72
CA GLY A 25 5.17 -0.13 2.51
C GLY A 25 6.58 -0.57 2.14
N TYR A 26 7.57 -0.04 2.86
CA TYR A 26 8.97 -0.43 2.65
C TYR A 26 9.25 -1.85 3.17
N GLU A 27 8.92 -2.11 4.43
CA GLU A 27 9.22 -3.35 5.17
C GLU A 27 8.22 -3.49 6.33
N TRP A 28 8.15 -4.69 6.94
CA TRP A 28 7.31 -4.90 8.12
C TRP A 28 7.88 -4.13 9.33
N GLY A 29 7.06 -3.26 9.93
CA GLY A 29 7.48 -2.44 11.06
C GLY A 29 7.64 -3.24 12.36
N GLU A 30 8.43 -2.72 13.30
CA GLU A 30 8.66 -3.35 14.62
C GLU A 30 7.35 -3.65 15.39
N GLU A 31 6.27 -2.90 15.17
CA GLU A 31 4.98 -3.16 15.84
C GLU A 31 4.40 -4.53 15.45
N SER A 32 4.63 -4.98 14.21
CA SER A 32 4.28 -6.35 13.76
C SER A 32 5.24 -7.43 14.30
N GLN A 33 6.41 -7.01 14.79
CA GLN A 33 7.40 -7.85 15.46
C GLN A 33 7.29 -7.60 16.97
N SER A 34 6.14 -7.99 17.55
CA SER A 34 5.85 -7.84 18.98
C SER A 34 7.06 -8.26 19.83
N LYS A 35 7.61 -7.31 20.59
CA LYS A 35 8.68 -7.57 21.57
C LYS A 35 8.12 -8.48 22.68
N GLY A 36 8.23 -9.79 22.49
CA GLY A 36 7.99 -10.80 23.53
C GLY A 36 6.55 -11.31 23.73
N GLN A 37 5.60 -10.95 22.86
CA GLN A 37 4.28 -11.59 22.82
C GLN A 37 4.20 -12.50 21.60
N GLU A 38 3.96 -13.79 21.84
CA GLU A 38 3.69 -14.77 20.79
C GLU A 38 2.34 -14.43 20.13
N VAL A 39 2.37 -13.97 18.89
CA VAL A 39 1.16 -13.71 18.10
C VAL A 39 0.73 -15.04 17.48
N ILE A 40 -0.36 -15.60 17.98
CA ILE A 40 -0.99 -16.76 17.35
C ILE A 40 -1.68 -16.28 16.07
N ILE A 41 -1.12 -16.65 14.91
CA ILE A 41 -1.68 -16.32 13.61
C ILE A 41 -2.63 -17.46 13.20
N ASP A 42 -3.93 -17.17 13.17
CA ASP A 42 -4.93 -18.12 12.69
C ASP A 42 -5.10 -17.96 11.17
N THR A 43 -4.27 -18.65 10.40
CA THR A 43 -4.27 -18.58 8.93
C THR A 43 -5.55 -19.16 8.30
N THR A 44 -6.40 -19.84 9.07
CA THR A 44 -7.71 -20.32 8.60
C THR A 44 -8.75 -19.21 8.56
N LYS A 45 -8.52 -18.11 9.28
CA LYS A 45 -9.41 -16.95 9.30
C LYS A 45 -9.03 -15.94 8.24
N GLU A 46 -10.05 -15.50 7.52
CA GLU A 46 -9.97 -14.35 6.65
C GLU A 46 -9.95 -13.06 7.48
N CYS A 47 -9.12 -12.12 7.05
CA CYS A 47 -9.11 -10.74 7.50
C CYS A 47 -8.94 -9.77 6.31
N THR A 48 -9.47 -8.56 6.43
CA THR A 48 -9.18 -7.44 5.52
C THR A 48 -8.07 -6.56 6.09
N PHE A 49 -7.59 -5.59 5.30
CA PHE A 49 -6.71 -4.54 5.83
C PHE A 49 -7.36 -3.78 6.99
N SER A 50 -8.67 -3.52 6.88
CA SER A 50 -9.45 -2.74 7.84
C SER A 50 -9.60 -3.44 9.18
N ASN A 51 -9.68 -4.78 9.19
CA ASN A 51 -9.78 -5.55 10.42
C ASN A 51 -8.89 -6.81 10.42
N LYS A 52 -7.62 -6.62 10.77
CA LYS A 52 -6.65 -7.70 10.95
C LYS A 52 -6.87 -8.53 12.22
N SER A 53 -7.65 -8.03 13.20
CA SER A 53 -7.82 -8.73 14.47
C SER A 53 -8.49 -10.10 14.34
N LEU A 54 -9.21 -10.35 13.24
CA LEU A 54 -9.78 -11.66 12.93
C LEU A 54 -8.72 -12.75 12.79
N ARG A 55 -7.55 -12.43 12.22
CA ARG A 55 -6.45 -13.39 12.00
C ARG A 55 -5.39 -13.34 13.09
N TYR A 56 -5.06 -12.14 13.55
CA TYR A 56 -3.93 -11.91 14.44
C TYR A 56 -4.37 -11.73 15.90
N GLY A 57 -5.67 -11.73 16.19
CA GLY A 57 -6.22 -11.48 17.52
C GLY A 57 -6.14 -10.01 17.94
N ASP A 58 -6.46 -9.75 19.21
CA ASP A 58 -6.51 -8.39 19.76
C ASP A 58 -5.16 -7.65 19.70
N VAL A 59 -4.04 -8.35 19.57
CA VAL A 59 -2.72 -7.71 19.41
C VAL A 59 -2.65 -6.86 18.13
N ALA A 60 -3.40 -7.19 17.07
CA ALA A 60 -3.45 -6.34 15.88
C ALA A 60 -4.10 -4.97 16.15
N LYS A 61 -4.92 -4.85 17.21
CA LYS A 61 -5.43 -3.56 17.70
C LYS A 61 -4.33 -2.72 18.38
N THR A 62 -3.13 -3.26 18.57
CA THR A 62 -1.95 -2.50 19.04
C THR A 62 -1.09 -1.99 17.90
N TRP A 63 -1.19 -2.58 16.70
CA TRP A 63 -0.54 -2.13 15.45
C TRP A 63 -1.19 -0.88 14.85
N ILE A 64 -1.95 -0.17 15.68
CA ILE A 64 -2.84 0.90 15.28
C ILE A 64 -2.11 2.06 14.64
N LYS A 65 -0.84 2.37 14.96
CA LYS A 65 -0.30 3.66 14.53
C LYS A 65 -0.20 3.77 13.01
N TYR A 66 0.28 2.72 12.36
CA TYR A 66 0.39 2.70 10.90
C TYR A 66 -0.98 2.50 10.24
N ASP A 67 -1.69 1.41 10.60
CA ASP A 67 -2.95 1.05 9.96
C ASP A 67 -4.05 2.09 10.23
N LYS A 68 -4.20 2.59 11.47
CA LYS A 68 -5.19 3.63 11.82
C LYS A 68 -4.92 4.91 11.06
N ARG A 69 -3.66 5.27 10.83
CA ARG A 69 -3.32 6.49 10.10
C ARG A 69 -3.74 6.35 8.63
N ILE A 70 -3.50 5.21 8.01
CA ILE A 70 -3.98 4.95 6.64
C ILE A 70 -5.52 4.94 6.59
N ARG A 71 -6.20 4.28 7.54
CA ARG A 71 -7.68 4.33 7.60
C ARG A 71 -8.23 5.75 7.75
N THR A 72 -7.55 6.57 8.57
CA THR A 72 -7.88 7.99 8.72
C THR A 72 -7.72 8.74 7.40
N TRP A 73 -6.67 8.45 6.63
CA TRP A 73 -6.45 9.06 5.32
C TRP A 73 -7.55 8.69 4.33
N PHE A 74 -7.92 7.41 4.26
CA PHE A 74 -9.07 6.95 3.47
C PHE A 74 -10.35 7.71 3.83
N SER A 75 -10.62 7.91 5.13
CA SER A 75 -11.74 8.74 5.59
C SER A 75 -11.64 10.20 5.15
N MET A 76 -10.45 10.83 5.25
CA MET A 76 -10.21 12.20 4.79
C MET A 76 -10.43 12.36 3.29
N TRP A 77 -10.19 11.31 2.51
CA TRP A 77 -10.41 11.29 1.06
C TRP A 77 -11.85 10.93 0.68
N GLY A 78 -12.76 10.77 1.66
CA GLY A 78 -14.17 10.45 1.42
C GLY A 78 -14.46 8.97 1.17
N HIS A 79 -13.53 8.08 1.52
CA HIS A 79 -13.63 6.63 1.33
C HIS A 79 -13.38 5.88 2.65
N PRO A 80 -14.18 6.12 3.71
CA PRO A 80 -13.94 5.49 5.02
C PRO A 80 -13.95 3.96 4.92
N LEU A 81 -13.06 3.33 5.67
CA LEU A 81 -12.92 1.88 5.73
C LEU A 81 -13.73 1.29 6.90
N ASN A 82 -14.30 0.11 6.72
CA ASN A 82 -15.18 -0.54 7.69
C ASN A 82 -14.41 -1.59 8.50
N GLU A 83 -14.27 -1.36 9.81
CA GLU A 83 -13.57 -2.27 10.72
C GLU A 83 -14.47 -3.39 11.27
N GLU A 84 -15.78 -3.37 11.01
CA GLU A 84 -16.72 -4.39 11.48
C GLU A 84 -16.63 -5.67 10.64
N GLY A 85 -16.33 -6.79 11.29
CA GLY A 85 -16.18 -8.09 10.59
C GLY A 85 -15.17 -8.01 9.44
N LEU A 86 -15.59 -8.39 8.23
CA LEU A 86 -14.78 -8.30 7.01
C LEU A 86 -14.94 -6.95 6.27
N GLY A 87 -15.64 -5.98 6.86
CA GLY A 87 -15.95 -4.70 6.21
C GLY A 87 -16.86 -4.86 4.99
N ASP A 88 -16.83 -3.84 4.13
CA ASP A 88 -17.63 -3.76 2.92
C ASP A 88 -16.89 -4.37 1.72
N ALA A 89 -17.54 -4.36 0.54
CA ALA A 89 -16.92 -4.81 -0.70
C ALA A 89 -15.58 -4.10 -0.97
N PHE A 90 -15.49 -2.80 -0.66
CA PHE A 90 -14.27 -2.02 -0.84
C PHE A 90 -13.12 -2.50 0.06
N ASP A 91 -13.38 -2.87 1.32
CA ASP A 91 -12.36 -3.37 2.24
C ASP A 91 -11.72 -4.68 1.74
N LYS A 92 -12.51 -5.51 1.05
CA LYS A 92 -12.05 -6.75 0.41
C LYS A 92 -11.25 -6.51 -0.86
N MET A 93 -11.36 -5.34 -1.49
CA MET A 93 -10.54 -4.93 -2.64
C MET A 93 -9.11 -4.55 -2.25
N ILE A 94 -8.85 -4.33 -0.96
CA ILE A 94 -7.57 -3.83 -0.47
C ILE A 94 -6.69 -5.00 -0.04
N VAL A 95 -5.45 -5.00 -0.51
CA VAL A 95 -4.40 -5.91 -0.04
C VAL A 95 -3.18 -5.11 0.42
N GLN A 96 -2.62 -5.49 1.56
CA GLN A 96 -1.40 -4.91 2.07
C GLN A 96 -0.23 -5.87 1.92
N THR A 97 0.87 -5.33 1.41
CA THR A 97 2.18 -5.96 1.35
C THR A 97 3.29 -4.95 1.72
N ASN A 98 4.54 -5.37 1.61
CA ASN A 98 5.71 -4.51 1.65
C ASN A 98 6.68 -4.87 0.52
N TRP A 99 7.52 -3.89 0.17
CA TRP A 99 8.53 -4.02 -0.84
C TRP A 99 9.59 -5.07 -0.48
N ALA A 100 10.13 -4.98 0.73
CA ALA A 100 11.18 -5.87 1.20
C ALA A 100 10.63 -7.16 1.81
N VAL A 101 11.37 -8.26 1.63
CA VAL A 101 11.08 -9.56 2.24
C VAL A 101 11.36 -9.52 3.75
N GLU A 102 12.50 -8.96 4.12
CA GLU A 102 12.96 -8.86 5.51
C GLU A 102 13.01 -7.41 5.98
N SER A 103 12.90 -7.20 7.29
CA SER A 103 13.10 -5.89 7.92
C SER A 103 14.59 -5.68 8.24
N LYS A 104 15.20 -4.57 7.79
CA LYS A 104 16.60 -4.21 8.11
C LYS A 104 16.71 -2.85 8.80
N LYS A 105 17.46 -2.81 9.90
CA LYS A 105 17.69 -1.61 10.77
C LYS A 105 18.47 -0.43 10.16
N SER A 106 18.71 -0.36 8.84
CA SER A 106 19.70 0.55 8.26
C SER A 106 19.12 1.80 7.55
N ARG A 107 19.68 2.98 7.90
CA ARG A 107 19.26 4.34 7.51
C ARG A 107 19.66 4.78 6.09
N SER A 108 20.10 3.90 5.19
CA SER A 108 20.20 4.23 3.75
C SER A 108 19.50 3.16 2.91
N ALA A 109 18.17 3.23 2.93
CA ALA A 109 17.34 2.08 2.58
C ALA A 109 17.13 1.87 1.06
N ILE A 110 17.38 2.89 0.23
CA ILE A 110 17.11 2.79 -1.22
C ILE A 110 17.95 1.71 -1.94
N PRO A 111 19.28 1.58 -1.75
CA PRO A 111 20.03 0.47 -2.33
C PRO A 111 19.53 -0.91 -1.85
N PHE A 112 19.08 -1.03 -0.60
CA PHE A 112 18.52 -2.27 -0.07
C PHE A 112 17.23 -2.67 -0.82
N TYR A 113 16.31 -1.75 -1.04
CA TYR A 113 15.07 -2.02 -1.80
C TYR A 113 15.32 -2.33 -3.28
N LYS A 114 16.52 -2.01 -3.81
CA LYS A 114 16.92 -2.33 -5.19
C LYS A 114 17.65 -3.67 -5.33
N GLN A 115 17.86 -4.40 -4.24
CA GLN A 115 18.44 -5.75 -4.27
C GLN A 115 17.47 -6.71 -4.96
N ASP A 116 18.02 -7.67 -5.71
CA ASP A 116 17.24 -8.53 -6.60
C ASP A 116 16.12 -9.28 -5.85
N GLU A 117 16.37 -9.77 -4.63
CA GLU A 117 15.36 -10.44 -3.79
C GLU A 117 14.15 -9.54 -3.46
N ASN A 118 14.39 -8.28 -3.09
CA ASN A 118 13.32 -7.34 -2.78
C ASN A 118 12.56 -6.89 -4.03
N VAL A 119 13.27 -6.74 -5.15
CA VAL A 119 12.65 -6.47 -6.45
C VAL A 119 11.79 -7.64 -6.88
N ASP A 120 12.28 -8.87 -6.75
CA ASP A 120 11.57 -10.08 -7.16
C ASP A 120 10.34 -10.35 -6.28
N ASN A 121 10.42 -10.02 -4.97
CA ASN A 121 9.25 -10.01 -4.09
C ASN A 121 8.18 -9.07 -4.62
N PHE A 122 8.49 -7.77 -4.80
CA PHE A 122 7.54 -6.80 -5.33
C PHE A 122 6.97 -7.22 -6.70
N ILE A 123 7.83 -7.65 -7.63
CA ILE A 123 7.38 -8.07 -8.97
C ILE A 123 6.48 -9.31 -8.89
N ALA A 124 6.70 -10.25 -7.98
CA ALA A 124 5.79 -11.38 -7.79
C ALA A 124 4.37 -10.93 -7.38
N HIS A 125 4.25 -9.91 -6.52
CA HIS A 125 2.94 -9.31 -6.20
C HIS A 125 2.29 -8.66 -7.42
N ILE A 126 3.08 -7.98 -8.26
CA ILE A 126 2.60 -7.31 -9.48
C ILE A 126 2.12 -8.32 -10.52
N GLU A 127 2.87 -9.41 -10.73
CA GLU A 127 2.53 -10.52 -11.63
C GLU A 127 1.21 -11.19 -11.21
N GLU A 128 1.08 -11.47 -9.91
CA GLU A 128 -0.07 -12.16 -9.37
C GLU A 128 -1.27 -11.23 -9.25
N LEU A 129 -1.18 -10.16 -8.47
CA LEU A 129 -2.36 -9.36 -8.08
C LEU A 129 -2.82 -8.38 -9.16
N ARG A 130 -1.93 -8.03 -10.10
CA ARG A 130 -2.19 -7.03 -11.16
C ARG A 130 -3.01 -5.81 -10.67
N PRO A 131 -2.60 -5.12 -9.58
CA PRO A 131 -3.42 -4.08 -8.97
C PRO A 131 -3.70 -2.92 -9.93
N LYS A 132 -4.94 -2.41 -9.91
CA LYS A 132 -5.33 -1.20 -10.66
C LYS A 132 -4.87 0.08 -9.99
N VAL A 133 -4.72 0.04 -8.66
CA VAL A 133 -4.20 1.15 -7.86
C VAL A 133 -3.15 0.62 -6.91
N ILE A 134 -1.98 1.26 -6.88
CA ILE A 134 -0.92 0.99 -5.91
C ILE A 134 -0.71 2.25 -5.06
N LEU A 135 -0.85 2.11 -3.74
CA LEU A 135 -0.50 3.14 -2.77
C LEU A 135 0.82 2.76 -2.10
N PHE A 136 1.92 3.38 -2.52
CA PHE A 136 3.18 3.27 -1.82
C PHE A 136 3.18 4.15 -0.58
N MET A 137 3.39 3.52 0.57
CA MET A 137 3.50 4.20 1.86
C MET A 137 4.96 4.60 2.09
N GLY A 138 5.41 5.58 1.32
CA GLY A 138 6.81 5.98 1.18
C GLY A 138 7.09 6.46 -0.24
N SER A 139 7.17 7.77 -0.45
CA SER A 139 7.23 8.36 -1.79
C SER A 139 8.52 8.04 -2.54
N GLU A 140 9.57 7.61 -1.85
CA GLU A 140 10.80 7.16 -2.49
C GLU A 140 10.66 5.80 -3.19
N LEU A 141 9.69 4.96 -2.79
CA LEU A 141 9.35 3.75 -3.55
C LEU A 141 8.95 4.11 -4.98
N LEU A 142 8.11 5.12 -5.17
CA LEU A 142 7.76 5.61 -6.51
C LEU A 142 8.92 6.38 -7.15
N THR A 143 9.47 7.38 -6.45
CA THR A 143 10.35 8.37 -7.08
C THR A 143 11.79 7.89 -7.28
N LYS A 144 12.25 6.88 -6.52
CA LYS A 144 13.63 6.38 -6.55
C LYS A 144 13.75 4.88 -6.84
N VAL A 145 12.83 4.06 -6.34
CA VAL A 145 12.94 2.59 -6.47
C VAL A 145 12.25 2.10 -7.74
N LEU A 146 10.97 2.41 -7.97
CA LEU A 146 10.22 1.98 -9.17
C LEU A 146 10.85 2.52 -10.47
N LYS A 147 11.46 3.71 -10.41
CA LYS A 147 12.17 4.31 -11.56
C LYS A 147 13.53 3.67 -11.86
N PHE A 148 14.03 2.79 -11.01
CA PHE A 148 15.29 2.10 -11.26
C PHE A 148 15.10 1.05 -12.36
N TYR A 149 16.01 1.01 -13.35
CA TYR A 149 15.85 0.20 -14.56
C TYR A 149 15.52 -1.27 -14.25
N LYS A 150 16.23 -1.92 -13.31
CA LYS A 150 15.97 -3.32 -12.92
C LYS A 150 14.52 -3.57 -12.47
N VAL A 151 13.89 -2.56 -11.90
CA VAL A 151 12.49 -2.63 -11.44
C VAL A 151 11.56 -2.26 -12.59
N ARG A 152 11.82 -1.13 -13.25
CA ARG A 152 10.98 -0.61 -14.33
C ARG A 152 10.87 -1.59 -15.50
N ASP A 153 11.99 -2.23 -15.88
CA ASP A 153 12.05 -3.19 -16.97
C ASP A 153 11.21 -4.45 -16.70
N LYS A 154 10.96 -4.78 -15.42
CA LYS A 154 10.08 -5.88 -15.00
C LYS A 154 8.64 -5.44 -14.80
N PHE A 155 8.43 -4.21 -14.31
CA PHE A 155 7.11 -3.65 -14.00
C PHE A 155 6.33 -3.24 -15.26
N THR A 156 6.98 -2.53 -16.18
CA THR A 156 6.34 -1.97 -17.39
C THR A 156 5.73 -3.03 -18.31
N PRO A 157 6.35 -4.21 -18.54
CA PRO A 157 5.70 -5.27 -19.31
C PRO A 157 4.37 -5.78 -18.73
N ILE A 158 4.15 -5.62 -17.42
CA ILE A 158 2.93 -6.08 -16.74
C ILE A 158 1.90 -4.94 -16.66
N MET A 159 2.34 -3.75 -16.25
CA MET A 159 1.47 -2.60 -15.97
C MET A 159 1.29 -1.64 -17.13
N GLY A 160 2.02 -1.86 -18.21
CA GLY A 160 2.02 -1.03 -19.40
C GLY A 160 2.92 0.20 -19.27
N ASN A 161 2.94 0.98 -20.35
CA ASN A 161 3.74 2.21 -20.42
C ASN A 161 3.18 3.31 -19.52
N GLU A 162 4.05 4.23 -19.12
CA GLU A 162 3.65 5.48 -18.48
C GLU A 162 2.88 6.33 -19.49
N ILE A 163 1.64 6.71 -19.14
CA ILE A 163 0.74 7.46 -20.03
C ILE A 163 0.67 8.95 -19.71
N GLU A 164 1.15 9.34 -18.52
CA GLU A 164 1.21 10.72 -18.06
C GLU A 164 2.50 10.98 -17.31
N LYS A 165 3.04 12.20 -17.41
CA LYS A 165 4.21 12.62 -16.63
C LYS A 165 3.92 12.50 -15.13
N LEU A 166 4.91 12.05 -14.36
CA LEU A 166 4.85 12.07 -12.89
C LEU A 166 4.33 13.41 -12.35
N GLN A 167 3.15 13.37 -11.72
CA GLN A 167 2.53 14.50 -11.05
C GLN A 167 3.06 14.59 -9.62
N THR A 168 3.34 15.81 -9.15
CA THR A 168 3.74 16.08 -7.76
C THR A 168 2.62 16.87 -7.08
N LEU A 169 2.14 16.40 -5.93
CA LEU A 169 1.08 17.08 -5.18
C LEU A 169 1.71 18.11 -4.24
N ARG A 170 1.78 19.37 -4.67
CA ARG A 170 2.42 20.45 -3.91
C ARG A 170 1.38 21.41 -3.35
N MET A 171 1.19 21.35 -2.04
CA MET A 171 0.45 22.36 -1.30
C MET A 171 1.37 23.59 -1.09
N PRO A 172 0.87 24.83 -1.26
CA PRO A 172 1.61 26.04 -0.91
C PRO A 172 2.15 25.96 0.54
N ASP A 173 3.36 26.46 0.76
CA ASP A 173 4.04 26.53 2.07
C ASP A 173 4.24 25.19 2.79
N TYR A 174 4.02 24.06 2.10
CA TYR A 174 4.31 22.74 2.64
C TYR A 174 5.76 22.32 2.35
N HIS A 175 6.51 22.07 3.42
CA HIS A 175 7.93 21.69 3.36
C HIS A 175 8.19 20.22 3.76
N GLY A 176 7.13 19.44 3.98
CA GLY A 176 7.25 18.02 4.33
C GLY A 176 7.50 17.11 3.13
N SER A 177 7.44 15.79 3.39
CA SER A 177 7.50 14.80 2.32
C SER A 177 6.27 14.90 1.42
N LEU A 178 6.47 14.90 0.10
CA LEU A 178 5.41 15.09 -0.88
C LEU A 178 4.82 13.76 -1.35
N ALA A 179 3.58 13.82 -1.82
CA ALA A 179 2.89 12.79 -2.57
C ALA A 179 3.09 12.96 -4.09
N TYR A 180 3.05 11.86 -4.82
CA TYR A 180 3.26 11.81 -6.27
C TYR A 180 2.28 10.83 -6.91
N ILE A 181 1.87 11.09 -8.15
CA ILE A 181 0.99 10.22 -8.93
C ILE A 181 1.66 9.91 -10.27
N ASN A 182 1.70 8.63 -10.63
CA ASN A 182 2.18 8.18 -11.92
C ASN A 182 1.16 7.20 -12.53
N LYS A 183 0.63 7.53 -13.71
CA LYS A 183 -0.32 6.67 -14.41
C LYS A 183 0.38 5.83 -15.46
N PHE A 184 0.00 4.56 -15.50
CA PHE A 184 0.38 3.57 -16.49
C PHE A 184 -0.88 3.05 -17.19
N GLU A 185 -0.74 2.44 -18.36
CA GLU A 185 -1.87 1.94 -19.16
C GLU A 185 -2.84 1.06 -18.34
N ASN A 186 -2.30 0.23 -17.43
CA ASN A 186 -3.10 -0.72 -16.64
C ASN A 186 -3.18 -0.40 -15.15
N CYS A 187 -2.51 0.65 -14.66
CA CYS A 187 -2.37 0.90 -13.22
C CYS A 187 -2.14 2.39 -12.91
N THR A 188 -2.67 2.87 -11.78
CA THR A 188 -2.27 4.14 -11.18
C THR A 188 -1.43 3.89 -9.94
N VAL A 189 -0.22 4.45 -9.91
CA VAL A 189 0.70 4.35 -8.77
C VAL A 189 0.78 5.69 -8.06
N VAL A 190 0.47 5.68 -6.76
CA VAL A 190 0.56 6.85 -5.88
C VAL A 190 1.67 6.62 -4.86
N GLY A 191 2.67 7.50 -4.84
CA GLY A 191 3.71 7.53 -3.81
C GLY A 191 3.34 8.51 -2.71
N LEU A 192 2.87 8.03 -1.57
CA LEU A 192 2.49 8.86 -0.42
C LEU A 192 3.67 9.02 0.56
N PRO A 193 3.66 10.05 1.41
CA PRO A 193 4.56 10.11 2.57
C PRO A 193 4.40 8.87 3.46
N HIS A 194 5.47 8.46 4.17
CA HIS A 194 5.38 7.29 5.04
C HIS A 194 4.51 7.58 6.28
N PRO A 195 3.45 6.80 6.59
CA PRO A 195 2.53 7.08 7.70
C PRO A 195 3.21 7.23 9.07
N SER A 196 4.28 6.47 9.33
CA SER A 196 5.02 6.56 10.61
C SER A 196 6.09 7.67 10.65
N SER A 197 6.27 8.46 9.59
CA SER A 197 7.26 9.55 9.64
C SER A 197 6.74 10.70 10.53
N GLY A 198 7.34 10.83 11.71
CA GLY A 198 6.83 11.66 12.80
C GLY A 198 7.03 13.17 12.66
N ARG A 199 7.69 13.66 11.60
CA ARG A 199 7.89 15.10 11.38
C ARG A 199 7.51 15.47 9.94
N GLY A 200 6.52 16.35 9.80
CA GLY A 200 6.23 17.05 8.55
C GLY A 200 5.00 16.61 7.77
N ILE A 201 4.37 15.46 8.07
CA ILE A 201 3.07 15.11 7.47
C ILE A 201 1.95 15.64 8.34
N THR A 202 1.26 16.67 7.87
CA THR A 202 0.10 17.27 8.53
C THR A 202 -1.20 16.70 7.98
N ASN A 203 -2.30 16.82 8.72
CA ASN A 203 -3.62 16.37 8.24
C ASN A 203 -4.07 17.24 7.07
N GLU A 204 -3.80 18.54 7.11
CA GLU A 204 -4.13 19.49 6.05
C GLU A 204 -3.48 19.10 4.73
N TYR A 205 -2.22 18.63 4.76
CA TYR A 205 -1.56 18.14 3.54
C TYR A 205 -2.19 16.86 2.99
N ILE A 206 -2.61 15.95 3.87
CA ILE A 206 -3.27 14.70 3.44
C ILE A 206 -4.67 14.98 2.89
N GLU A 207 -5.42 15.89 3.50
CA GLU A 207 -6.69 16.39 3.00
C GLU A 207 -6.52 17.06 1.64
N PHE A 208 -5.48 17.90 1.49
CA PHE A 208 -5.10 18.50 0.20
C PHE A 208 -4.87 17.43 -0.87
N CYS A 209 -4.14 16.35 -0.56
CA CYS A 209 -3.95 15.23 -1.48
C CYS A 209 -5.28 14.55 -1.87
N GLY A 210 -6.30 14.61 -1.00
CA GLY A 210 -7.64 14.07 -1.24
C GLY A 210 -8.32 14.60 -2.50
N SER A 211 -7.99 15.83 -2.93
CA SER A 211 -8.51 16.41 -4.18
C SER A 211 -8.18 15.58 -5.43
N GLU A 212 -7.02 14.91 -5.44
CA GLU A 212 -6.56 14.05 -6.53
C GLU A 212 -6.82 12.57 -6.25
N LEU A 213 -6.75 12.17 -4.97
CA LEU A 213 -6.93 10.78 -4.53
C LEU A 213 -8.40 10.34 -4.56
N ASN A 214 -9.34 11.22 -4.22
CA ASN A 214 -10.76 10.88 -4.25
C ASN A 214 -11.21 10.46 -5.65
N PRO A 215 -10.96 11.22 -6.74
CA PRO A 215 -11.34 10.79 -8.08
C PRO A 215 -10.75 9.43 -8.49
N ILE A 216 -9.49 9.16 -8.13
CA ILE A 216 -8.82 7.88 -8.43
C ILE A 216 -9.54 6.72 -7.74
N ILE A 217 -9.80 6.84 -6.43
CA ILE A 217 -10.44 5.77 -5.65
C ILE A 217 -11.92 5.63 -6.04
N SER A 218 -12.61 6.74 -6.28
CA SER A 218 -14.01 6.76 -6.75
C SER A 218 -14.16 6.06 -8.10
N GLN A 219 -13.28 6.36 -9.06
CA GLN A 219 -13.30 5.68 -10.36
C GLN A 219 -12.96 4.19 -10.21
N PHE A 220 -11.96 3.85 -9.39
CA PHE A 220 -11.63 2.46 -9.08
C PHE A 220 -12.84 1.69 -8.50
N LYS A 221 -13.54 2.25 -7.51
CA LYS A 221 -14.76 1.64 -6.95
C LYS A 221 -15.85 1.46 -8.00
N LYS A 222 -16.07 2.48 -8.82
CA LYS A 222 -17.05 2.45 -9.92
C LYS A 222 -16.76 1.34 -10.94
N ASP A 223 -15.50 1.18 -11.35
CA ASP A 223 -15.09 0.14 -12.30
C ASP A 223 -15.31 -1.28 -11.75
N HIS A 224 -15.42 -1.43 -10.43
CA HIS A 224 -15.72 -2.68 -9.74
C HIS A 224 -17.17 -2.77 -9.25
N GLY A 225 -18.05 -1.84 -9.64
CA GLY A 225 -19.46 -1.85 -9.24
C GLY A 225 -19.70 -1.61 -7.74
N ILE A 226 -18.76 -0.94 -7.07
CA ILE A 226 -18.84 -0.61 -5.64
C ILE A 226 -19.35 0.82 -5.49
N ALA A 227 -20.42 1.00 -4.70
CA ALA A 227 -20.97 2.31 -4.33
C ALA A 227 -20.05 3.05 -3.36
#